data_AF-A0A7L0S6U2-F1
#
_entry.id   AF-A0A7L0S6U2-F1
#
_cell.length_a   1.000
_cell.length_b   1.000
_cell.length_c   1.000
_cell.angle_alpha   90.00
_cell.angle_beta   90.00
_cell.angle_gamma   90.00
#
_symmetry.space_group_name_H-M   'P 1'
#
loop_
_entity.id
_entity.type
_entity.pdbx_description
1 polymer ?
#
loop_
_entity_poly.entity_id
_entity_poly.type
_entity_poly.pdbx_seq_one_letter_code
_entity_poly.pdbx_strand_id
1 'polypeptide(L)'
;QSESLVVCDVAEDLVEKLRKFRFRKETNNAAIIMKIDKDKQLVVLDEEHEVWLYPNKIIDFLVSLTSEKTFIVYSYKYQHDDGRVSYPLCFIFSSPVGCKPEQQMMYAGSKNKLVQTAELTKV
;
A
#
# COMPACT_ATOMS: atom_id res chain seq x y z
N GLN A 1 -26.45 -17.79 6.05
CA GLN A 1 -25.09 -18.39 6.09
C GLN A 1 -24.16 -17.33 6.62
N SER A 2 -23.39 -17.63 7.67
CA SER A 2 -22.38 -16.73 8.21
C SER A 2 -21.25 -16.61 7.17
N GLU A 3 -21.16 -15.48 6.47
CA GLU A 3 -19.98 -15.17 5.66
C GLU A 3 -18.79 -15.01 6.62
N SER A 4 -17.98 -16.05 6.70
CA SER A 4 -16.70 -16.03 7.40
C SER A 4 -15.83 -14.94 6.75
N LEU A 5 -15.46 -13.92 7.53
CA LEU A 5 -14.47 -12.93 7.13
C LEU A 5 -13.16 -13.66 6.79
N VAL A 6 -12.86 -13.82 5.51
CA VAL A 6 -11.58 -14.36 5.07
C VAL A 6 -10.53 -13.26 5.23
N VAL A 7 -9.73 -13.37 6.28
CA VAL A 7 -8.55 -12.54 6.50
C VAL A 7 -7.37 -13.21 5.80
N CYS A 8 -6.78 -12.53 4.83
CA CYS A 8 -5.65 -13.04 4.07
C CYS A 8 -4.33 -12.84 4.82
N ASP A 9 -3.44 -13.83 4.73
CA ASP A 9 -2.05 -13.72 5.17
C ASP A 9 -1.24 -12.82 4.22
N VAL A 10 -0.07 -12.37 4.67
CA VAL A 10 0.85 -11.57 3.84
C VAL A 10 1.93 -12.50 3.31
N ALA A 11 2.17 -12.49 2.00
CA ALA A 11 3.20 -13.33 1.40
C ALA A 11 4.60 -12.95 1.95
N GLU A 12 5.44 -13.95 2.24
CA GLU A 12 6.73 -13.75 2.91
C GLU A 12 7.67 -12.86 2.09
N ASP A 13 7.69 -13.04 0.77
CA ASP A 13 8.44 -12.21 -0.18
C ASP A 13 8.00 -10.74 -0.15
N LEU A 14 6.69 -10.50 0.01
CA LEU A 14 6.14 -9.16 0.20
C LEU A 14 6.58 -8.55 1.54
N VAL A 15 6.62 -9.34 2.63
CA VAL A 15 7.11 -8.85 3.94
C VAL A 15 8.56 -8.40 3.84
N GLU A 16 9.42 -9.20 3.20
CA GLU A 16 10.82 -8.81 2.96
C GLU A 16 10.93 -7.54 2.12
N LYS A 17 10.10 -7.42 1.08
CA LYS A 17 10.06 -6.25 0.21
C LYS A 17 9.65 -4.99 0.97
N LEU A 18 8.59 -5.06 1.78
CA LEU A 18 8.10 -3.94 2.60
C LEU A 18 9.15 -3.52 3.65
N ARG A 19 9.86 -4.49 4.23
CA ARG A 19 10.98 -4.19 5.15
C ARG A 19 12.11 -3.45 4.44
N LYS A 20 12.53 -3.92 3.24
CA LYS A 20 13.55 -3.23 2.43
C LYS A 20 13.08 -1.83 2.04
N PHE A 21 11.83 -1.69 1.65
CA PHE A 21 11.22 -0.41 1.28
C PHE A 21 11.20 0.57 2.44
N ARG A 22 10.96 0.10 3.67
CA ARG A 22 10.97 0.96 4.86
C ARG A 22 12.35 1.54 5.17
N PHE A 23 13.41 0.78 4.89
CA PHE A 23 14.80 1.20 5.14
C PHE A 23 15.53 1.62 3.86
N ARG A 24 14.78 1.95 2.81
CA ARG A 24 15.32 2.40 1.52
C ARG A 24 16.18 3.66 1.69
N LYS A 25 17.22 3.80 0.87
CA LYS A 25 18.20 4.90 0.96
C LYS A 25 18.02 5.92 -0.16
N GLU A 26 17.23 5.57 -1.16
CA GLU A 26 16.94 6.38 -2.33
C GLU A 26 16.12 7.62 -1.94
N THR A 27 16.42 8.74 -2.58
CA THR A 27 15.90 10.07 -2.20
C THR A 27 14.73 10.56 -3.05
N ASN A 28 14.23 9.71 -3.95
CA ASN A 28 13.03 9.91 -4.77
C ASN A 28 11.78 9.37 -4.09
N ASN A 29 10.61 9.70 -4.63
CA ASN A 29 9.34 9.13 -4.18
C ASN A 29 9.20 7.71 -4.73
N ALA A 30 8.51 6.83 -4.00
CA ALA A 30 8.26 5.47 -4.47
C ALA A 30 6.95 4.93 -3.91
N ALA A 31 6.35 3.96 -4.60
CA ALA A 31 5.12 3.30 -4.20
C ALA A 31 5.24 1.79 -4.37
N ILE A 32 4.74 1.03 -3.39
CA ILE A 32 4.46 -0.41 -3.51
C ILE A 32 2.95 -0.59 -3.51
N ILE A 33 2.42 -1.20 -4.56
CA ILE A 33 1.02 -1.59 -4.67
C ILE A 33 0.89 -3.07 -4.37
N MET A 34 -0.10 -3.40 -3.56
CA MET A 34 -0.40 -4.76 -3.14
C MET A 34 -1.87 -5.06 -3.39
N LYS A 35 -2.14 -6.31 -3.74
CA LYS A 35 -3.49 -6.83 -3.95
C LYS A 35 -3.67 -8.15 -3.21
N ILE A 36 -4.93 -8.58 -3.10
CA ILE A 36 -5.24 -9.92 -2.61
C ILE A 36 -5.35 -10.86 -3.80
N ASP A 37 -4.49 -11.87 -3.81
CA ASP A 37 -4.65 -13.06 -4.65
C ASP A 37 -5.74 -13.93 -4.04
N LYS A 38 -6.91 -13.98 -4.71
CA LYS A 38 -8.10 -14.68 -4.20
C LYS A 38 -7.91 -16.20 -4.16
N ASP A 39 -7.12 -16.74 -5.08
CA ASP A 39 -6.88 -18.18 -5.20
C ASP A 39 -5.95 -18.66 -4.08
N LYS A 40 -4.95 -17.83 -3.74
CA LYS A 40 -4.00 -18.11 -2.67
C LYS A 40 -4.44 -17.60 -1.29
N GLN A 41 -5.44 -16.73 -1.25
CA GLN A 41 -5.85 -16.00 -0.05
C GLN A 41 -4.67 -15.25 0.63
N LEU A 42 -3.80 -14.67 -0.19
CA LEU A 42 -2.61 -13.93 0.26
C LEU A 42 -2.62 -12.50 -0.26
N VAL A 43 -2.13 -11.58 0.56
CA VAL A 43 -1.70 -10.26 0.10
C VAL A 43 -0.35 -10.44 -0.59
N VAL A 44 -0.29 -10.05 -1.85
CA VAL A 44 0.88 -10.18 -2.73
C VAL A 44 1.28 -8.83 -3.30
N LEU A 45 2.55 -8.73 -3.70
CA LEU A 45 3.02 -7.60 -4.51
C LEU A 45 2.28 -7.58 -5.84
N ASP A 46 1.77 -6.42 -6.22
CA ASP A 46 1.21 -6.19 -7.54
C ASP A 46 2.23 -5.46 -8.42
N GLU A 47 2.58 -4.24 -8.01
CA GLU A 47 3.49 -3.38 -8.74
C GLU A 47 4.36 -2.55 -7.78
N GLU A 48 5.55 -2.17 -8.25
CA GLU A 48 6.44 -1.25 -7.56
C GLU A 48 6.81 -0.13 -8.52
N HIS A 49 6.66 1.11 -8.08
CA HIS A 49 6.94 2.29 -8.89
C HIS A 49 7.94 3.19 -8.20
N GLU A 50 8.99 3.57 -8.93
CA GLU A 50 9.79 4.73 -8.58
C GLU A 50 9.18 5.97 -9.22
N VAL A 51 8.74 6.91 -8.38
CA VAL A 51 8.07 8.12 -8.83
C VAL A 51 9.15 9.18 -9.07
N TRP A 52 9.66 9.19 -10.29
CA TRP A 52 10.55 10.25 -10.82
C TRP A 52 9.79 11.50 -11.28
N LEU A 53 8.48 11.54 -11.08
CA LEU A 53 7.57 12.50 -11.67
C LEU A 53 7.55 13.85 -10.93
N TYR A 54 7.36 14.93 -11.69
CA TYR A 54 7.09 16.28 -11.18
C TYR A 54 5.83 16.29 -10.29
N PRO A 55 5.73 17.18 -9.29
CA PRO A 55 4.64 17.22 -8.31
C PRO A 55 3.23 17.09 -8.92
N ASN A 56 3.02 17.74 -10.06
CA ASN A 56 1.74 17.84 -10.76
C ASN A 56 1.24 16.46 -11.26
N LYS A 57 2.16 15.54 -11.57
CA LYS A 57 1.84 14.20 -12.07
C LYS A 57 1.71 13.16 -10.96
N ILE A 58 2.09 13.50 -9.73
CA ILE A 58 1.94 12.62 -8.57
C ILE A 58 0.46 12.42 -8.27
N ILE A 59 -0.36 13.47 -8.38
CA ILE A 59 -1.80 13.37 -8.13
C ILE A 59 -2.45 12.42 -9.16
N ASP A 60 -2.20 12.61 -10.45
CA ASP A 60 -2.75 11.74 -11.50
C ASP A 60 -2.32 10.28 -11.32
N PHE A 61 -1.04 10.08 -10.97
CA PHE A 61 -0.52 8.75 -10.65
C PHE A 61 -1.24 8.14 -9.44
N LEU A 62 -1.35 8.84 -8.32
CA LEU A 62 -2.07 8.36 -7.14
C LEU A 62 -3.54 8.07 -7.46
N VAL A 63 -4.21 8.93 -8.22
CA VAL A 63 -5.58 8.72 -8.69
C VAL A 63 -5.68 7.42 -9.50
N SER A 64 -4.78 7.19 -10.46
CA SER A 64 -4.77 5.95 -11.24
C SER A 64 -4.59 4.71 -10.36
N LEU A 65 -3.71 4.77 -9.35
CA LEU A 65 -3.47 3.66 -8.41
C LEU A 65 -4.68 3.37 -7.50
N THR A 66 -5.52 4.39 -7.25
CA THR A 66 -6.73 4.28 -6.42
C THR A 66 -8.00 3.92 -7.20
N SER A 67 -7.89 3.68 -8.51
CA SER A 67 -9.05 3.29 -9.33
C SER A 67 -9.59 1.89 -9.00
N GLU A 68 -8.75 1.05 -8.39
CA GLU A 68 -9.10 -0.31 -7.97
C GLU A 68 -8.94 -0.52 -6.45
N LYS A 69 -9.46 -1.65 -5.96
CA LYS A 69 -9.26 -2.11 -4.58
C LYS A 69 -7.82 -2.57 -4.39
N THR A 70 -7.00 -1.72 -3.78
CA THR A 70 -5.57 -1.96 -3.58
C THR A 70 -5.11 -1.46 -2.22
N PHE A 71 -4.03 -2.03 -1.72
CA PHE A 71 -3.24 -1.46 -0.63
C PHE A 71 -2.00 -0.83 -1.23
N ILE A 72 -1.63 0.35 -0.76
CA ILE A 72 -0.48 1.08 -1.29
C ILE A 72 0.39 1.51 -0.10
N VAL A 73 1.69 1.29 -0.18
CA VAL A 73 2.67 1.97 0.69
C VAL A 73 3.38 3.01 -0.14
N TYR A 74 3.24 4.27 0.23
CA TYR A 74 3.84 5.40 -0.47
C TYR A 74 4.93 6.05 0.39
N SER A 75 6.15 6.09 -0.13
CA SER A 75 7.27 6.85 0.43
C SER A 75 7.35 8.18 -0.31
N TYR A 76 7.09 9.29 0.37
CA TYR A 76 7.16 10.61 -0.22
C TYR A 76 8.24 11.48 0.43
N LYS A 77 8.99 12.21 -0.39
CA LYS A 77 9.97 13.19 0.06
C LYS A 77 9.22 14.39 0.64
N TYR A 78 9.31 14.57 1.94
CA TYR A 78 8.77 15.73 2.63
C TYR A 78 9.89 16.66 3.05
N GLN A 79 9.86 17.88 2.53
CA GLN A 79 10.74 18.95 2.95
C GLN A 79 10.02 19.76 4.03
N HIS A 80 10.60 19.78 5.22
CA HIS A 80 10.09 20.53 6.36
C HIS A 80 10.49 22.01 6.23
N ASP A 81 9.72 22.88 6.88
CA ASP A 81 9.96 24.33 6.88
C ASP A 81 11.32 24.71 7.50
N ASP A 82 11.87 23.86 8.36
CA ASP A 82 13.21 24.04 8.99
C ASP A 82 14.37 23.58 8.08
N GLY A 83 14.09 23.15 6.85
CA GLY A 83 15.07 22.69 5.88
C GLY A 83 15.42 21.20 5.97
N ARG A 84 14.90 20.45 6.96
CA ARG A 84 15.09 19.00 7.03
C ARG A 84 14.30 18.30 5.93
N VAL A 85 14.80 17.15 5.48
CA VAL A 85 14.09 16.28 4.55
C VAL A 85 13.81 14.96 5.24
N SER A 86 12.58 14.47 5.12
CA SER A 86 12.17 13.17 5.63
C SER A 86 11.44 12.37 4.55
N TYR A 87 11.39 11.05 4.74
CA TYR A 87 10.73 10.12 3.84
C TYR A 87 9.68 9.32 4.62
N PRO A 88 8.60 9.96 5.09
CA PRO A 88 7.51 9.26 5.73
C PRO A 88 6.92 8.20 4.79
N LEU A 89 6.66 7.01 5.36
CA LEU A 89 5.85 5.98 4.74
C LEU A 89 4.40 6.20 5.11
N CYS A 90 3.54 6.28 4.11
CA CYS A 90 2.10 6.36 4.26
C CYS A 90 1.48 5.07 3.74
N PHE A 91 0.66 4.43 4.57
CA PHE A 91 -0.23 3.39 4.10
C PHE A 91 -1.50 4.02 3.54
N ILE A 92 -1.89 3.63 2.33
CA ILE A 92 -3.11 4.10 1.66
C ILE A 92 -3.93 2.87 1.32
N PHE A 93 -5.16 2.82 1.83
CA PHE A 93 -6.13 1.81 1.48
C PHE A 93 -7.12 2.37 0.46
N SER A 94 -7.04 1.88 -0.78
CA SER A 94 -7.99 2.23 -1.83
C SER A 94 -9.18 1.28 -1.80
N SER A 95 -10.38 1.84 -1.66
CA SER A 95 -11.63 1.09 -1.73
C SER A 95 -12.71 1.93 -2.42
N PRO A 96 -12.65 2.06 -3.76
CA PRO A 96 -13.64 2.83 -4.52
C PRO A 96 -15.07 2.29 -4.34
N VAL A 97 -16.03 3.17 -4.55
CA VAL A 97 -17.46 2.83 -4.50
C VAL A 97 -17.83 1.91 -5.66
N GLY A 98 -18.67 0.90 -5.41
CA GLY A 98 -19.12 -0.05 -6.43
C GLY A 98 -18.37 -1.40 -6.46
N CYS A 99 -17.36 -1.60 -5.62
CA CYS A 99 -16.78 -2.93 -5.46
C CYS A 99 -17.75 -3.91 -4.78
N LYS A 100 -17.66 -5.19 -5.13
CA LYS A 100 -18.44 -6.27 -4.51
C LYS A 100 -18.25 -6.29 -2.98
N PRO A 101 -19.32 -6.46 -2.17
CA PRO A 101 -19.24 -6.50 -0.70
C PRO A 101 -18.23 -7.52 -0.17
N GLU A 102 -18.21 -8.73 -0.73
CA GLU A 102 -17.24 -9.78 -0.37
C GLU A 102 -15.78 -9.30 -0.49
N GLN A 103 -15.43 -8.65 -1.60
CA GLN A 103 -14.09 -8.10 -1.82
C GLN A 103 -13.81 -6.92 -0.88
N GLN A 104 -14.85 -6.17 -0.49
CA GLN A 104 -14.75 -5.08 0.49
C GLN A 104 -14.40 -5.60 1.88
N MET A 105 -15.09 -6.66 2.30
CA MET A 105 -14.83 -7.33 3.57
C MET A 105 -13.46 -8.01 3.62
N MET A 106 -13.06 -8.70 2.55
CA MET A 106 -11.75 -9.37 2.48
C MET A 106 -10.58 -8.38 2.59
N TYR A 107 -10.64 -7.26 1.86
CA TYR A 107 -9.62 -6.21 1.98
C TYR A 107 -9.68 -5.52 3.34
N ALA A 108 -10.87 -5.16 3.84
CA ALA A 108 -10.99 -4.51 5.15
C ALA A 108 -10.47 -5.40 6.29
N GLY A 109 -10.76 -6.71 6.26
CA GLY A 109 -10.31 -7.69 7.25
C GLY A 109 -8.80 -7.92 7.20
N SER A 110 -8.20 -7.89 6.01
CA SER A 110 -6.76 -8.11 5.82
C SER A 110 -5.91 -6.88 6.10
N LYS A 111 -6.51 -5.68 6.08
CA LYS A 111 -5.82 -4.39 6.29
C LYS A 111 -4.99 -4.34 7.57
N ASN A 112 -5.59 -4.72 8.70
CA ASN A 112 -4.93 -4.59 10.01
C ASN A 112 -3.73 -5.54 10.11
N LYS A 113 -3.87 -6.75 9.58
CA LYS A 113 -2.79 -7.74 9.52
C LYS A 113 -1.63 -7.23 8.67
N LEU A 114 -1.91 -6.67 7.50
CA LEU A 114 -0.91 -6.08 6.63
C LEU A 114 -0.15 -4.93 7.31
N VAL A 115 -0.87 -4.00 7.95
CA VAL A 115 -0.26 -2.86 8.66
C VAL A 115 0.64 -3.33 9.80
N GLN A 116 0.21 -4.34 10.58
CA GLN A 116 0.98 -4.91 11.68
C GLN A 116 2.24 -5.61 11.17
N THR A 117 2.11 -6.48 10.17
CA THR A 117 3.25 -7.22 9.60
C THR A 117 4.26 -6.30 8.93
N ALA A 118 3.80 -5.22 8.30
CA ALA A 118 4.66 -4.24 7.63
C ALA A 118 5.23 -3.18 8.59
N GLU A 119 4.86 -3.20 9.88
CA GLU A 119 5.27 -2.24 10.91
C GLU A 119 5.08 -0.77 10.46
N LEU A 120 3.98 -0.48 9.77
CA LEU A 120 3.69 0.85 9.23
C LEU A 120 3.13 1.75 10.34
N THR A 121 3.82 2.86 10.61
CA THR A 121 3.50 3.76 11.74
C THR A 121 2.49 4.85 11.40
N LYS A 122 2.23 5.12 10.11
CA LYS A 122 1.25 6.10 9.64
C LYS A 122 0.25 5.39 8.73
N VAL A 123 -0.98 5.27 9.23
CA VAL A 123 -2.14 4.61 8.61
C VAL A 123 -3.24 5.63 8.41
#